data_AF-A0A6L4YQR3-F1
#
_entry.id   AF-A0A6L4YQR3-F1
#
_cell.length_a   1.000
_cell.length_b   1.000
_cell.length_c   1.000
_cell.angle_alpha   90.00
_cell.angle_beta   90.00
_cell.angle_gamma   90.00
#
_symmetry.space_group_name_H-M   'P 1'
#
loop_
_entity.id
_entity.type
_entity.pdbx_description
1 polymer ?
#
loop_
_entity_poly.entity_id
_entity_poly.type
_entity_poly.pdbx_seq_one_letter_code
_entity_poly.pdbx_strand_id
1 'polypeptide(L)'
;MQPGLNLFGDYNKTIQERFVKFHQEYPKVYDLFKAFAIQLIKKGHKKVGARMIIERIRWEFATGDSKDEMGFKINNYFIAHYARLFIQQHPEYTDFIEMRTIRTP
;
A
#
# COMPACT_ATOMS: atom_id res chain seq x y z
N MET A 1 10.80 13.39 27.63
CA MET A 1 10.33 12.03 27.96
C MET A 1 9.69 11.46 26.71
N GLN A 2 10.26 10.44 26.09
CA GLN A 2 9.61 9.75 24.98
C GLN A 2 8.51 8.87 25.59
N PRO A 3 7.23 8.99 25.19
CA PRO A 3 6.19 8.09 25.68
C PRO A 3 6.53 6.68 25.21
N GLY A 4 6.62 5.76 26.17
CA GLY A 4 6.96 4.36 25.95
C GLY A 4 6.08 3.77 24.85
N LEU A 5 6.74 3.17 23.86
CA LEU A 5 6.13 2.39 22.80
C LEU A 5 5.24 1.32 23.45
N ASN A 6 3.92 1.47 23.36
CA ASN A 6 2.97 0.50 23.91
C ASN A 6 3.00 -0.76 23.05
N LEU A 7 3.95 -1.65 23.34
CA LEU A 7 4.30 -2.85 22.57
C LEU A 7 3.14 -3.85 22.43
N PHE A 8 2.10 -3.77 23.27
CA PHE A 8 0.98 -4.71 23.31
C PHE A 8 -0.35 -4.15 22.78
N GLY A 9 -0.48 -2.82 22.65
CA GLY A 9 -1.74 -2.18 22.23
C GLY A 9 -2.13 -2.44 20.77
N ASP A 10 -1.16 -2.73 19.89
CA ASP A 10 -1.40 -3.08 18.49
C ASP A 10 -1.44 -4.61 18.24
N TYR A 11 -1.17 -5.45 19.26
CA TYR A 11 -1.11 -6.92 19.10
C TYR A 11 -2.49 -7.57 18.89
N ASN A 12 -3.55 -7.00 19.48
CA ASN A 12 -4.93 -7.50 19.35
C ASN A 12 -5.71 -6.88 18.17
N LYS A 13 -5.08 -6.02 17.35
CA LYS A 13 -5.75 -5.37 16.22
C LYS A 13 -5.72 -6.26 14.99
N THR A 14 -6.85 -6.31 14.29
CA THR A 14 -6.96 -6.93 12.98
C THR A 14 -6.03 -6.24 11.98
N ILE A 15 -5.67 -6.96 10.91
CA ILE A 15 -4.89 -6.38 9.80
C ILE A 15 -5.59 -5.16 9.20
N GLN A 16 -6.94 -5.17 9.16
CA GLN A 16 -7.73 -4.06 8.64
C GLN A 16 -7.60 -2.79 9.51
N GLU A 17 -7.71 -2.90 10.83
CA GLU A 17 -7.54 -1.75 11.73
C GLU A 17 -6.12 -1.18 11.64
N ARG A 18 -5.12 -2.07 11.57
CA ARG A 18 -3.73 -1.67 11.38
C ARG A 18 -3.53 -0.97 10.04
N PHE A 19 -4.20 -1.44 8.98
CA PHE A 19 -4.18 -0.78 7.67
C PHE A 19 -4.84 0.61 7.72
N VAL A 20 -6.01 0.74 8.35
CA VAL A 20 -6.72 2.04 8.44
C VAL A 20 -5.86 3.06 9.17
N LYS A 21 -5.30 2.70 10.34
CA LYS A 21 -4.39 3.56 11.10
C LYS A 21 -3.20 3.99 10.23
N PHE A 22 -2.54 3.03 9.59
CA PHE A 22 -1.40 3.29 8.72
C PHE A 22 -1.76 4.18 7.52
N HIS A 23 -2.91 3.97 6.89
CA HIS A 23 -3.37 4.76 5.76
C HIS A 23 -3.68 6.21 6.16
N GLN A 24 -4.26 6.41 7.35
CA GLN A 24 -4.52 7.74 7.90
C GLN A 24 -3.23 8.48 8.24
N GLU A 25 -2.25 7.77 8.78
CA GLU A 25 -0.93 8.33 9.14
C GLU A 25 -0.10 8.66 7.88
N TYR A 26 -0.22 7.84 6.83
CA TYR A 26 0.58 7.95 5.61
C TYR A 26 -0.28 7.95 4.33
N PRO A 27 -1.12 8.98 4.11
CA PRO A 27 -2.03 9.05 2.96
C PRO A 27 -1.29 9.06 1.61
N LYS A 28 -0.09 9.65 1.56
CA LYS A 28 0.77 9.72 0.36
C LYS A 28 1.08 8.35 -0.25
N VAL A 29 1.08 7.27 0.55
CA VAL A 29 1.25 5.90 0.04
C VAL A 29 0.16 5.57 -0.98
N TYR A 30 -1.08 5.92 -0.68
CA TYR A 30 -2.20 5.67 -1.59
C TYR A 30 -2.17 6.60 -2.79
N ASP A 31 -1.78 7.86 -2.62
CA ASP A 31 -1.64 8.80 -3.74
C ASP A 31 -0.63 8.30 -4.77
N LEU A 32 0.53 7.81 -4.31
CA LEU A 32 1.52 7.18 -5.19
C LEU A 32 1.01 5.88 -5.80
N PHE A 33 0.30 5.06 -5.03
CA PHE A 33 -0.29 3.81 -5.56
C PHE A 33 -1.23 4.11 -6.73
N LYS A 34 -2.15 5.05 -6.54
CA LYS A 34 -3.08 5.52 -7.57
C LYS A 34 -2.34 6.13 -8.76
N ALA A 35 -1.35 7.00 -8.53
CA ALA A 35 -0.59 7.64 -9.58
C ALA A 35 0.13 6.61 -10.48
N PHE A 36 0.80 5.62 -9.88
CA PHE A 36 1.51 4.59 -10.63
C PHE A 36 0.57 3.61 -11.34
N ALA A 37 -0.56 3.25 -10.73
CA ALA A 37 -1.60 2.46 -11.40
C ALA A 37 -2.11 3.17 -12.66
N ILE A 38 -2.52 4.44 -12.53
CA ILE A 38 -3.01 5.25 -13.66
C ILE A 38 -1.92 5.47 -14.71
N GLN A 39 -0.67 5.64 -14.31
CA GLN A 39 0.45 5.77 -15.25
C GLN A 39 0.59 4.52 -16.12
N LEU A 40 0.51 3.33 -15.53
CA LEU A 40 0.60 2.07 -16.28
C LEU A 40 -0.61 1.86 -17.19
N ILE A 41 -1.82 2.21 -16.73
CA ILE A 41 -3.04 2.19 -17.55
C ILE A 41 -2.86 3.07 -18.79
N LYS A 42 -2.41 4.32 -18.59
CA LYS A 42 -2.17 5.28 -19.70
C LYS A 42 -1.11 4.82 -20.68
N LYS A 43 -0.15 4.00 -20.23
CA LYS A 43 0.87 3.36 -21.09
C LYS A 43 0.37 2.12 -21.82
N GLY A 44 -0.90 1.73 -21.64
CA GLY A 44 -1.52 0.61 -22.34
C GLY A 44 -1.28 -0.76 -21.70
N HIS A 45 -0.71 -0.82 -20.49
CA HIS A 45 -0.60 -2.08 -19.75
C HIS A 45 -1.99 -2.64 -19.46
N LYS A 46 -2.16 -3.95 -19.61
CA LYS A 46 -3.44 -4.62 -19.39
C LYS A 46 -3.63 -5.11 -17.96
N LYS A 47 -2.54 -5.39 -17.26
CA LYS A 47 -2.52 -5.85 -15.87
C LYS A 47 -1.26 -5.43 -15.14
N VAL A 48 -1.35 -5.31 -13.82
CA VAL A 48 -0.21 -5.10 -12.93
C VAL A 48 -0.46 -5.75 -11.56
N GLY A 49 0.57 -6.39 -11.01
CA GLY A 49 0.51 -6.89 -9.63
C GLY A 49 0.57 -5.74 -8.62
N ALA A 50 -0.36 -5.68 -7.67
CA ALA A 50 -0.38 -4.66 -6.61
C ALA A 50 0.95 -4.60 -5.83
N ARG A 51 1.63 -5.75 -5.68
CA ARG A 51 2.96 -5.82 -5.07
C ARG A 51 3.99 -5.00 -5.85
N MET A 52 3.98 -5.05 -7.18
CA MET A 52 4.93 -4.29 -8.01
C MET A 52 4.82 -2.79 -7.72
N ILE A 53 3.59 -2.27 -7.64
CA ILE A 53 3.35 -0.86 -7.33
C ILE A 53 3.89 -0.50 -5.95
N ILE A 54 3.66 -1.36 -4.94
CA ILE A 54 4.15 -1.13 -3.57
C ILE A 54 5.67 -1.19 -3.50
N GLU A 55 6.33 -2.13 -4.19
CA GLU A 55 7.79 -2.16 -4.24
C GLU A 55 8.36 -0.92 -4.94
N ARG A 56 7.69 -0.40 -5.97
CA ARG A 56 8.06 0.90 -6.56
C ARG A 56 7.95 2.02 -5.54
N ILE A 57 6.86 2.09 -4.76
CA ILE A 57 6.69 3.09 -3.70
C ILE A 57 7.79 2.98 -2.63
N ARG A 58 8.15 1.75 -2.23
CA ARG A 58 9.28 1.53 -1.30
C ARG A 58 10.58 2.07 -1.88
N TRP A 59 10.82 1.87 -3.17
CA TRP A 59 12.00 2.40 -3.85
C TRP A 59 12.01 3.93 -3.82
N GLU A 60 10.90 4.60 -4.18
CA GLU A 60 10.80 6.07 -4.14
C GLU A 60 11.13 6.63 -2.74
N PHE A 61 10.65 5.97 -1.68
CA PHE A 61 10.96 6.39 -0.31
C PHE A 61 12.40 6.09 0.11
N ALA A 62 13.01 5.01 -0.39
CA ALA A 62 14.39 4.66 -0.09
C ALA A 62 15.40 5.57 -0.80
N THR A 63 15.04 6.10 -1.98
CA THR A 63 15.94 6.90 -2.83
C THR A 63 15.67 8.40 -2.80
N GLY A 64 14.51 8.84 -2.33
CA GLY A 64 14.20 10.26 -2.18
C GLY A 64 15.04 10.95 -1.09
N ASP A 65 15.20 12.26 -1.20
CA ASP A 65 15.85 13.12 -0.19
C ASP A 65 15.10 13.11 1.16
N SER A 66 13.88 12.56 1.19
CA SER A 66 13.09 12.21 2.36
C SER A 66 13.66 11.01 3.12
N LYS A 67 15.00 10.95 3.30
CA LYS A 67 15.57 10.13 4.37
C LYS A 67 14.99 10.71 5.66
N ASP A 68 14.07 9.97 6.28
CA ASP A 68 13.44 10.25 7.57
C ASP A 68 12.10 11.00 7.61
N GLU A 69 11.55 11.56 6.52
CA GLU A 69 10.24 12.25 6.64
C GLU A 69 9.06 11.31 6.91
N MET A 70 9.23 10.01 6.67
CA MET A 70 8.16 9.02 6.85
C MET A 70 8.54 7.81 7.71
N GLY A 71 9.81 7.39 7.80
CA GLY A 71 10.29 6.40 8.77
C GLY A 71 9.60 5.01 8.81
N PHE A 72 8.58 4.74 7.99
CA PHE A 72 7.71 3.59 8.15
C PHE A 72 8.01 2.46 7.15
N LYS A 73 7.70 1.23 7.56
CA LYS A 73 7.72 0.04 6.72
C LYS A 73 6.31 -0.35 6.33
N ILE A 74 5.96 -0.24 5.04
CA ILE A 74 4.69 -0.77 4.52
C ILE A 74 4.64 -2.27 4.84
N ASN A 75 3.57 -2.73 5.49
CA ASN A 75 3.38 -4.15 5.77
C ASN A 75 2.90 -4.88 4.50
N ASN A 76 3.42 -6.08 4.23
CA ASN A 76 3.00 -6.90 3.09
C ASN A 76 1.49 -7.22 3.10
N TYR A 77 0.87 -7.32 4.28
CA TYR A 77 -0.57 -7.53 4.41
C TYR A 77 -1.39 -6.32 3.92
N PHE A 78 -0.82 -5.11 3.89
CA PHE A 78 -1.51 -3.89 3.45
C PHE A 78 -1.63 -3.79 1.92
N ILE A 79 -0.82 -4.53 1.17
CA ILE A 79 -0.81 -4.51 -0.30
C ILE A 79 -2.22 -4.82 -0.85
N ALA A 80 -2.87 -5.86 -0.31
CA ALA A 80 -4.20 -6.26 -0.74
C ALA A 80 -5.27 -5.21 -0.37
N HIS A 81 -5.07 -4.47 0.72
CA HIS A 81 -5.97 -3.39 1.11
C HIS A 81 -5.84 -2.18 0.17
N TYR A 82 -4.63 -1.79 -0.22
CA TYR A 82 -4.44 -0.73 -1.21
C TYR A 82 -5.00 -1.09 -2.60
N ALA A 83 -4.85 -2.35 -3.02
CA ALA A 83 -5.48 -2.85 -4.24
C ALA A 83 -7.01 -2.74 -4.18
N ARG A 84 -7.63 -3.21 -3.10
CA ARG A 84 -9.08 -3.09 -2.89
C ARG A 84 -9.55 -1.64 -2.84
N LEU A 85 -8.81 -0.76 -2.17
CA LEU A 85 -9.14 0.67 -2.10
C LEU A 85 -9.07 1.33 -3.48
N PHE A 86 -8.09 0.97 -4.31
CA PHE A 86 -8.01 1.43 -5.69
C PHE A 86 -9.21 0.95 -6.52
N ILE A 87 -9.54 -0.34 -6.46
CA ILE A 87 -10.69 -0.92 -7.18
C ILE A 87 -12.00 -0.28 -6.73
N GLN A 88 -12.16 -0.02 -5.43
CA GLN A 88 -13.35 0.64 -4.88
C GLN A 88 -13.53 2.06 -5.42
N GLN A 89 -12.43 2.81 -5.59
CA GLN A 89 -12.46 4.18 -6.13
C GLN A 89 -12.47 4.22 -7.67
N HIS A 90 -12.02 3.16 -8.32
CA HIS A 90 -11.88 3.03 -9.77
C HIS A 90 -12.37 1.66 -10.25
N PRO A 91 -13.69 1.38 -10.14
CA PRO A 91 -14.26 0.08 -10.49
C PRO A 91 -14.04 -0.30 -11.97
N GLU A 92 -13.87 0.69 -12.86
CA GLU A 92 -13.53 0.50 -14.27
C GLU A 92 -12.17 -0.20 -14.49
N TYR A 93 -11.30 -0.23 -13.47
CA TYR A 93 -9.99 -0.87 -13.52
C TYR A 93 -9.89 -2.14 -12.66
N THR A 94 -11.01 -2.78 -12.35
CA THR A 94 -11.04 -4.00 -11.53
C THR A 94 -10.11 -5.10 -12.07
N ASP A 95 -10.16 -5.36 -13.38
CA ASP A 95 -9.37 -6.42 -14.03
C ASP A 95 -7.88 -6.05 -14.24
N PHE A 96 -7.53 -4.78 -14.01
CA PHE A 96 -6.17 -4.28 -14.19
C PHE A 96 -5.27 -4.62 -13.00
N ILE A 97 -5.80 -4.66 -11.77
CA ILE A 97 -5.00 -4.91 -10.57
C ILE A 97 -5.03 -6.39 -10.19
N GLU A 98 -3.88 -7.05 -10.24
CA GLU A 98 -3.73 -8.42 -9.76
C GLU A 98 -3.29 -8.44 -8.28
N MET A 99 -4.07 -9.14 -7.47
CA MET A 99 -3.70 -9.53 -6.11
C MET A 99 -3.22 -10.97 -6.12
N ARG A 100 -2.26 -11.32 -5.25
CA ARG A 100 -1.87 -12.72 -5.09
C ARG A 100 -3.06 -13.51 -4.54
N THR A 101 -3.56 -14.46 -5.33
CA THR A 101 -4.40 -15.54 -4.84
C THR A 101 -3.50 -16.53 -4.11
N ILE A 102 -3.73 -16.76 -2.82
CA ILE A 102 -3.14 -17.92 -2.15
C ILE A 102 -3.87 -19.14 -2.72
N ARG A 103 -3.22 -19.87 -3.62
CA ARG A 103 -3.72 -21.19 -4.01
C ARG A 103 -3.30 -22.16 -2.92
N THR A 104 -4.25 -22.62 -2.13
CA THR A 104 -4.06 -23.80 -1.28
C THR A 104 -4.04 -25.02 -2.22
N PRO A 105 -3.05 -25.94 -2.10
CA PRO A 105 -3.01 -27.16 -2.90
C PRO A 105 -4.23 -28.05 -2.70
#